data_AF-A0A6G8F0I8-F1
#
_entry.id   AF-A0A6G8F0I8-F1
#
_cell.length_a   1.000
_cell.length_b   1.000
_cell.length_c   1.000
_cell.angle_alpha   90.00
_cell.angle_beta   90.00
_cell.angle_gamma   90.00
#
_symmetry.space_group_name_H-M   'P 1'
#
loop_
_entity.id
_entity.type
_entity.pdbx_description
1 polymer ?
#
loop_
_entity_poly.entity_id
_entity_poly.type
_entity_poly.pdbx_seq_one_letter_code
_entity_poly.pdbx_strand_id
1 'polypeptide(L)'
;MWSTEDYVFLEGKIPRTPQWNDCARLISNCIIYYNSALLSAFLQIQERNGRQDVVDVISRLSPVAWQHINLNGEYAFNKDRKEIDLAG
;
A
#
# COMPACT_ATOMS: atom_id res chain seq x y z
N MET A 1 27.12 24.40 21.44
CA MET A 1 25.92 23.89 22.13
C MET A 1 25.24 22.99 21.13
N TRP A 2 25.23 21.67 21.36
CA TRP A 2 24.61 20.72 20.43
C TRP A 2 23.09 20.97 20.38
N SER A 3 22.48 20.87 19.19
CA SER A 3 21.04 21.01 19.02
C SER A 3 20.35 19.85 19.74
N THR A 4 19.14 20.08 20.27
CA THR A 4 18.30 19.01 20.83
C THR A 4 18.07 17.88 19.82
N GLU A 5 18.13 18.18 18.52
CA GLU A 5 18.05 17.19 17.44
C GLU A 5 19.22 16.20 17.48
N ASP A 6 20.45 16.69 17.69
CA ASP A 6 21.67 15.86 17.72
C ASP A 6 21.61 14.79 18.82
N TYR A 7 20.99 15.12 19.97
CA TYR A 7 20.81 14.17 21.09
C TYR A 7 19.82 13.04 20.77
N VAL A 8 18.78 13.30 19.98
CA VAL A 8 17.77 12.29 19.64
C VAL A 8 18.31 11.28 18.63
N PHE A 9 19.15 11.74 17.69
CA PHE A 9 19.82 10.85 16.73
C PHE A 9 20.82 9.89 17.39
N LEU A 10 21.52 10.31 18.45
CA LEU A 10 22.51 9.48 19.15
C LEU A 10 21.90 8.38 20.03
N GLU A 11 20.65 8.52 20.47
CA GLU A 11 19.92 7.52 21.27
C GLU A 11 19.25 6.42 20.44
N GLY A 12 19.42 6.41 19.11
CA GLY A 12 18.76 5.44 18.22
C GLY A 12 17.23 5.57 18.17
N LYS A 13 16.66 6.64 18.75
CA LYS A 13 15.23 6.95 18.67
C LYS A 13 14.99 7.75 17.40
N ILE A 14 14.46 7.11 16.36
CA ILE A 14 13.97 7.83 15.18
C ILE A 14 12.84 8.76 15.66
N PRO A 15 13.01 10.10 15.57
CA PRO A 15 11.97 11.00 16.05
C PRO A 15 10.70 10.76 15.21
N ARG A 16 9.56 10.51 15.88
CA ARG A 16 8.25 10.53 15.24
C ARG A 16 7.90 11.99 14.89
N THR A 17 8.55 12.51 13.86
CA THR A 17 8.30 13.85 13.37
C THR A 17 6.92 13.89 12.68
N PRO A 18 6.22 15.04 12.64
CA PRO A 18 4.95 15.17 11.95
C PRO A 18 5.00 14.65 10.49
N GLN A 19 6.12 14.86 9.81
CA GLN A 19 6.38 14.37 8.46
C GLN A 19 6.29 12.85 8.36
N TRP A 20 6.72 12.11 9.38
CA TRP A 20 6.61 10.65 9.39
C TRP A 20 5.15 10.20 9.43
N ASN A 21 4.28 10.89 10.18
CA ASN A 21 2.86 10.56 10.23
C ASN A 21 2.20 10.80 8.88
N ASP A 22 2.49 11.92 8.23
CA ASP A 22 1.95 12.24 6.91
C ASP A 22 2.42 11.22 5.85
N CYS A 23 3.70 10.85 5.87
CA CYS A 23 4.23 9.80 5.00
C CYS A 23 3.57 8.44 5.27
N ALA A 24 3.40 8.06 6.54
CA ALA A 24 2.75 6.81 6.91
C ALA A 24 1.28 6.76 6.47
N ARG A 25 0.54 7.88 6.60
CA ARG A 25 -0.83 8.02 6.09
C ARG A 25 -0.89 7.92 4.58
N LEU A 26 0.04 8.58 3.88
CA LEU A 26 0.12 8.50 2.42
C LEU A 26 0.35 7.05 1.95
N ILE A 27 1.36 6.38 2.51
CA ILE A 27 1.68 4.98 2.18
C ILE A 27 0.49 4.07 2.47
N SER A 28 -0.16 4.24 3.64
CA SER A 28 -1.34 3.46 4.00
C SER A 28 -2.48 3.64 3.00
N ASN A 29 -2.75 4.88 2.57
CA ASN A 29 -3.77 5.16 1.57
C ASN A 29 -3.42 4.54 0.21
N CYS A 30 -2.15 4.58 -0.21
CA CYS A 30 -1.70 3.93 -1.43
C CYS A 30 -1.90 2.40 -1.40
N ILE A 31 -1.62 1.78 -0.24
CA ILE A 31 -1.83 0.34 -0.03
C ILE A 31 -3.32 -0.01 -0.14
N ILE A 32 -4.18 0.73 0.56
CA ILE A 32 -5.63 0.50 0.56
C ILE A 32 -6.18 0.66 -0.87
N TYR A 33 -5.76 1.71 -1.57
CA TYR A 33 -6.14 1.95 -2.96
C TYR A 33 -5.73 0.78 -3.87
N TYR A 34 -4.47 0.35 -3.77
CA TYR A 34 -3.96 -0.76 -4.57
C TYR A 34 -4.76 -2.05 -4.34
N ASN A 35 -4.98 -2.43 -3.08
CA ASN A 35 -5.76 -3.62 -2.74
C ASN A 35 -7.21 -3.52 -3.24
N SER A 36 -7.83 -2.34 -3.10
CA SER A 36 -9.19 -2.09 -3.59
C SER A 36 -9.28 -2.21 -5.11
N ALA A 37 -8.30 -1.66 -5.82
CA ALA A 37 -8.26 -1.69 -7.27
C ALA A 37 -8.06 -3.13 -7.79
N LEU A 38 -7.16 -3.88 -7.18
CA LEU A 38 -6.91 -5.29 -7.53
C LEU A 38 -8.14 -6.16 -7.26
N LEU A 39 -8.79 -5.99 -6.11
CA LEU A 39 -10.03 -6.71 -5.77
C LEU A 39 -11.15 -6.38 -6.75
N SER A 40 -11.27 -5.10 -7.13
CA SER A 40 -12.29 -4.64 -8.08
C SER A 40 -12.06 -5.23 -9.48
N ALA A 41 -10.82 -5.24 -9.95
CA ALA A 41 -10.47 -5.85 -11.24
C ALA A 41 -10.75 -7.37 -11.22
N PHE A 42 -10.33 -8.05 -10.15
CA PHE A 42 -10.57 -9.48 -9.98
C PHE A 42 -12.06 -9.83 -9.94
N LEU A 43 -12.86 -9.03 -9.22
CA LEU A 43 -14.32 -9.17 -9.16
C LEU A 43 -14.93 -9.10 -10.56
N GLN A 44 -14.60 -8.06 -11.34
CA GLN A 44 -15.11 -7.87 -12.70
C GLN A 44 -14.75 -9.04 -13.63
N ILE A 45 -13.55 -9.61 -13.51
CA ILE A 45 -13.14 -10.78 -14.29
C ILE A 45 -14.02 -11.98 -13.92
N GLN A 46 -14.26 -12.23 -12.63
CA GLN A 46 -15.06 -13.37 -12.20
C GLN A 46 -16.55 -13.22 -12.54
N GLU A 47 -17.10 -12.01 -12.47
CA GLU A 47 -18.45 -11.70 -12.93
C GLU A 47 -18.61 -12.03 -14.43
N ARG A 48 -17.65 -11.60 -15.27
CA ARG A 48 -17.64 -11.92 -16.71
C ARG A 48 -17.52 -13.42 -16.99
N ASN A 49 -16.81 -14.15 -16.12
CA ASN A 49 -16.66 -15.60 -16.22
C ASN A 49 -17.87 -16.38 -15.64
N GLY A 50 -18.88 -15.69 -15.09
CA GLY A 50 -20.08 -16.31 -14.52
C GLY A 50 -19.82 -17.09 -13.21
N ARG A 51 -18.69 -16.83 -12.54
CA ARG A 51 -18.26 -17.53 -11.31
C ARG A 51 -18.86 -16.87 -10.06
N GLN A 52 -20.17 -16.99 -9.91
CA GLN A 52 -20.90 -16.33 -8.81
C GLN A 52 -20.44 -16.83 -7.42
N ASP A 53 -20.01 -18.09 -7.32
CA ASP A 53 -19.40 -18.67 -6.13
C ASP A 53 -18.19 -17.87 -5.63
N VAL A 54 -17.36 -17.41 -6.57
CA VAL A 54 -16.14 -16.66 -6.28
C VAL A 54 -16.45 -15.19 -6.02
N VAL A 55 -17.39 -14.60 -6.77
CA VAL A 55 -17.88 -13.23 -6.58
C VAL A 55 -18.43 -13.00 -5.16
N ASP A 56 -19.22 -13.94 -4.66
CA ASP A 56 -19.80 -13.85 -3.32
C ASP A 56 -18.76 -13.91 -2.20
N VAL A 57 -17.61 -14.56 -2.44
CA VAL A 57 -16.49 -14.59 -1.51
C VAL A 57 -15.69 -13.28 -1.61
N ILE A 58 -15.35 -12.84 -2.82
CA ILE A 58 -14.57 -11.62 -3.08
C ILE A 58 -15.27 -10.38 -2.50
N SER A 59 -16.59 -10.27 -2.69
CA SER A 59 -17.39 -9.14 -2.22
C SER A 59 -17.40 -8.97 -0.69
N ARG A 60 -17.03 -10.02 0.06
CA ARG A 60 -16.94 -10.01 1.53
C ARG A 60 -15.52 -9.74 2.02
N LEU A 61 -14.51 -9.74 1.13
CA LEU A 61 -13.14 -9.46 1.50
C LEU A 61 -12.95 -7.96 1.72
N SER A 62 -12.26 -7.60 2.81
CA SER A 62 -11.88 -6.22 3.05
C SER A 62 -10.59 -5.89 2.29
N PRO A 63 -10.52 -4.74 1.59
CA PRO A 63 -9.29 -4.27 0.96
C PRO A 63 -8.17 -3.98 1.97
N VAL A 64 -8.47 -3.94 3.27
CA VAL A 64 -7.49 -3.75 4.36
C VAL A 64 -7.02 -5.08 4.96
N ALA A 65 -7.66 -6.21 4.62
CA ALA A 65 -7.41 -7.51 5.25
C ALA A 65 -6.23 -8.30 4.66
N TRP A 66 -5.64 -7.85 3.53
CA TRP A 66 -4.44 -8.49 2.99
C TRP A 66 -3.18 -8.04 3.74
N GLN A 67 -2.58 -8.99 4.46
CA GLN A 67 -1.30 -8.80 5.12
C GLN A 67 -0.14 -9.07 4.15
N HIS A 68 0.93 -8.30 4.33
CA HIS A 68 2.25 -8.44 3.68
C HIS A 68 2.37 -7.92 2.25
N ILE A 69 2.40 -6.59 2.08
CA ILE A 69 3.09 -5.97 0.94
C ILE A 69 4.57 -5.91 1.29
N ASN A 70 5.41 -6.54 0.47
CA ASN A 70 6.86 -6.48 0.65
C ASN A 70 7.37 -5.10 0.22
N LEU A 71 7.69 -4.26 1.20
CA LEU A 71 8.30 -2.94 1.00
C LEU A 71 9.83 -2.99 1.10
N ASN A 72 10.43 -4.18 1.14
CA ASN A 72 11.88 -4.32 1.17
C ASN A 72 12.43 -4.25 -0.26
N GLY A 73 13.34 -3.31 -0.48
CA GLY A 73 14.03 -3.14 -1.76
C GLY A 73 14.50 -1.70 -1.94
N GLU A 74 15.33 -1.49 -2.96
CA GLU A 74 15.66 -0.15 -3.43
C GLU A 74 14.64 0.27 -4.50
N TYR A 75 13.96 1.39 -4.26
CA TYR A 75 12.97 1.94 -5.18
C TYR A 75 13.54 3.19 -5.85
N ALA A 76 13.69 3.15 -7.17
CA ALA A 76 13.99 4.33 -7.97
C ALA A 76 12.70 4.90 -8.56
N PHE A 77 12.59 6.24 -8.58
CA PHE A 77 11.52 6.89 -9.32
C PHE A 77 11.72 6.67 -10.81
N ASN A 78 10.97 5.74 -11.37
CA ASN A 78 10.98 5.52 -12.81
C ASN A 78 10.22 6.66 -13.50
N LYS A 79 10.89 7.35 -14.44
CA LYS A 79 10.28 8.41 -15.26
C LYS A 79 9.37 7.83 -16.34
N ASP A 80 9.63 6.59 -16.75
CA ASP A 80 8.83 5.86 -17.72
C ASP A 80 7.77 5.05 -16.96
N ARG A 81 6.69 5.72 -16.55
CA ARG A 81 5.54 5.05 -15.92
C ARG A 81 4.90 4.10 -16.94
N LYS A 82 5.08 2.80 -16.74
CA LYS A 82 4.10 1.81 -17.21
C LYS A 82 2.94 1.80 -16.24
N GLU A 83 1.72 1.88 -16.78
CA GLU A 83 0.51 1.66 -16.01
C GLU A 83 0.52 0.22 -15.47
N ILE A 84 0.00 0.05 -14.25
CA ILE A 84 -0.09 -1.26 -13.63
C ILE A 84 -1.25 -1.99 -14.31
N ASP A 85 -0.96 -3.10 -14.96
CA ASP A 85 -2.00 -3.99 -15.47
C ASP A 85 -2.63 -4.77 -14.31
N LEU A 86 -3.90 -4.44 -14.03
CA LEU A 86 -4.70 -5.09 -13.00
C LEU A 86 -5.61 -6.18 -13.56
N ALA A 87 -5.76 -6.25 -14.88
CA ALA A 87 -6.68 -7.18 -15.55
C ALA A 87 -5.99 -8.48 -15.99
N GLY A 88 -4.67 -8.42 -16.22
CA GLY A 88 -3.85 -9.54 -16.64
C GLY A 88 -3.88 -9.77 -18.15
#